data_AF-A0A2V9NCH3-F1
#
_entry.id   AF-A0A2V9NCH3-F1
#
_cell.length_a   1.000
_cell.length_b   1.000
_cell.length_c   1.000
_cell.angle_alpha   90.00
_cell.angle_beta   90.00
_cell.angle_gamma   90.00
#
_symmetry.space_group_name_H-M   'P 1'
#
loop_
_entity.id
_entity.type
_entity.pdbx_description
1 polymer ?
#
loop_
_entity_poly.entity_id
_entity_poly.type
_entity_poly.pdbx_seq_one_letter_code
_entity_poly.pdbx_strand_id
1 'polypeptide(L)'
;SLTFKVGRGAHREEREIKLSPKQFAALWPGTAGRRLRKVRYEIPWKNLLIEIDVYRGRHAGLVVAEVEFPDRVTYRRFKPPSWFGREVTGEKRYSNARLANE
;
A
#
# COMPACT_ATOMS: atom_id res chain seq x y z
N SER A 1 10.52 9.22 -2.92
CA SER A 1 11.05 8.51 -4.11
C SER A 1 10.02 8.57 -5.23
N LEU A 2 10.42 8.19 -6.45
CA LEU A 2 9.52 7.87 -7.56
C LEU A 2 9.57 6.36 -7.76
N THR A 3 8.41 5.72 -7.75
CA THR A 3 8.31 4.28 -7.95
C THR A 3 7.50 4.00 -9.19
N PHE A 4 8.01 3.16 -10.08
CA PHE A 4 7.24 2.61 -11.19
C PHE A 4 7.14 1.10 -11.06
N LYS A 5 5.96 0.56 -11.36
CA LYS A 5 5.67 -0.87 -11.30
C LYS A 5 5.29 -1.35 -12.70
N VAL A 6 5.99 -2.36 -13.21
CA VAL A 6 5.76 -2.97 -14.54
C VAL A 6 5.22 -4.39 -14.33
N GLY A 7 4.14 -4.74 -15.03
CA GLY A 7 3.52 -6.07 -14.96
C GLY A 7 2.09 -6.09 -14.39
N ARG A 8 1.48 -7.27 -14.37
CA ARG A 8 0.09 -7.51 -13.94
C ARG A 8 0.03 -8.61 -12.88
N GLY A 9 -0.90 -8.47 -11.93
CA GLY A 9 -1.09 -9.46 -10.87
C GLY A 9 0.04 -9.46 -9.83
N ALA A 10 0.37 -10.64 -9.31
CA ALA A 10 1.32 -10.85 -8.21
C ALA A 10 2.80 -10.77 -8.61
N HIS A 11 3.11 -10.81 -9.92
CA HIS A 11 4.46 -10.59 -10.43
C HIS A 11 4.53 -9.20 -11.05
N ARG A 12 5.02 -8.24 -10.27
CA ARG A 12 5.35 -6.89 -10.73
C ARG A 12 6.82 -6.64 -10.48
N GLU A 13 7.51 -6.17 -11.51
CA GLU A 13 8.80 -5.55 -11.34
C GLU A 13 8.56 -4.16 -10.76
N GLU A 14 9.17 -3.88 -9.62
CA GLU A 14 9.10 -2.58 -8.95
C GLU A 14 10.48 -1.97 -8.94
N ARG A 15 10.58 -0.73 -9.43
CA ARG A 15 11.82 0.05 -9.36
C ARG A 15 11.54 1.34 -8.63
N GLU A 16 12.32 1.55 -7.57
CA GLU A 16 12.29 2.76 -6.76
C GLU A 16 13.51 3.62 -7.08
N ILE A 17 13.25 4.89 -7.41
CA ILE A 17 14.28 5.89 -7.70
C ILE A 17 14.20 6.97 -6.62
N LYS A 18 15.32 7.24 -5.94
CA LYS A 18 15.41 8.34 -4.99
C LYS A 18 15.28 9.67 -5.73
N LEU A 19 14.43 10.55 -5.21
CA LEU A 19 14.26 11.92 -5.70
C LEU A 19 14.79 12.89 -4.66
N SER A 20 15.44 13.95 -5.12
CA SER A 20 15.65 15.15 -4.31
C SER A 20 14.31 15.87 -4.05
N PRO A 21 14.22 16.70 -3.00
CA PRO A 21 13.04 17.53 -2.76
C PRO A 21 12.64 18.41 -3.96
N LYS A 22 13.63 18.95 -4.69
CA LYS A 22 13.40 19.77 -5.90
C LYS A 22 12.77 18.95 -7.03
N GLN A 23 13.27 17.74 -7.28
CA GLN A 23 12.68 16.85 -8.29
C GLN A 23 11.25 16.43 -7.91
N PHE A 24 11.02 16.10 -6.64
CA PHE A 24 9.67 15.79 -6.16
C PHE A 24 8.72 16.97 -6.36
N ALA A 25 9.11 18.17 -5.94
CA ALA A 25 8.29 19.38 -6.06
C ALA A 25 7.95 19.69 -7.53
N ALA A 26 8.87 19.46 -8.47
CA ALA A 26 8.62 19.65 -9.89
C ALA A 26 7.62 18.65 -10.48
N LEU A 27 7.63 17.39 -10.02
CA LEU A 27 6.76 16.32 -10.53
C LEU A 27 5.39 16.28 -9.83
N TRP A 28 5.32 16.74 -8.58
CA TRP A 28 4.13 16.65 -7.74
C TRP A 28 2.86 17.27 -8.36
N PRO A 29 2.89 18.43 -9.03
CA PRO A 29 1.71 18.99 -9.70
C PRO A 29 1.05 18.03 -10.71
N GLY A 30 1.81 17.20 -11.42
CA GLY A 30 1.29 16.23 -12.39
C GLY A 30 0.43 15.10 -11.79
N THR A 31 0.43 14.98 -10.46
CA THR A 31 -0.40 14.02 -9.72
C THR A 31 -1.76 14.58 -9.31
N ALA A 32 -2.08 15.83 -9.64
CA ALA A 32 -3.34 16.47 -9.26
C ALA A 32 -4.56 15.59 -9.63
N GLY A 33 -5.55 15.55 -8.74
CA GLY A 33 -6.72 14.67 -8.84
C GLY A 33 -6.45 13.18 -8.56
N ARG A 34 -5.18 12.78 -8.35
CA ARG A 34 -4.77 11.38 -8.15
C ARG A 34 -3.86 11.20 -6.94
N ARG A 35 -4.20 11.84 -5.82
CA ARG A 35 -3.34 11.90 -4.63
C ARG A 35 -3.95 11.11 -3.49
N LEU A 36 -3.11 10.30 -2.87
CA LEU A 36 -3.42 9.55 -1.67
C LEU A 36 -2.51 10.00 -0.53
N ARG A 37 -3.08 10.21 0.65
CA ARG A 37 -2.32 10.57 1.86
C ARG A 37 -2.64 9.55 2.94
N LYS A 38 -1.61 9.02 3.58
CA LYS A 38 -1.73 8.05 4.66
C LYS A 38 -0.54 8.16 5.60
N VAL A 39 -0.71 7.63 6.82
CA VAL A 39 0.40 7.29 7.71
C VAL A 39 0.47 5.78 7.74
N ARG A 40 1.66 5.23 7.52
CA ARG A 40 1.93 3.81 7.59
C ARG A 40 2.64 3.50 8.90
N TYR A 41 2.11 2.52 9.63
CA TYR A 41 2.75 1.93 10.81
C TYR A 41 3.20 0.53 10.47
N GLU A 42 4.42 0.20 10.84
CA GLU A 42 5.00 -1.13 10.65
C GLU A 42 4.99 -1.88 11.98
N ILE A 43 4.32 -3.02 12.01
CA ILE A 43 4.19 -3.87 13.19
C ILE A 43 4.86 -5.21 12.91
N PRO A 44 6.02 -5.49 13.53
CA PRO A 44 6.63 -6.82 13.47
C PRO A 44 5.67 -7.88 14.01
N TRP A 45 5.44 -8.93 13.23
CA TRP A 45 4.54 -10.03 13.59
C TRP A 45 5.18 -11.38 13.27
N LYS A 46 5.87 -11.95 14.27
CA LYS A 46 6.71 -13.15 14.09
C LYS A 46 7.75 -12.89 13.00
N ASN A 47 7.70 -13.64 11.90
CA ASN A 47 8.61 -13.53 10.76
C ASN A 47 8.02 -12.69 9.61
N LEU A 48 6.92 -11.97 9.87
CA LEU A 48 6.21 -11.14 8.90
C LEU A 48 6.19 -9.70 9.40
N LEU A 49 5.89 -8.79 8.48
CA LEU A 49 5.61 -7.39 8.78
C LEU A 49 4.15 -7.10 8.44
N ILE A 50 3.43 -6.49 9.37
CA ILE A 50 2.09 -5.98 9.12
C ILE A 50 2.21 -4.47 8.92
N GLU A 51 1.80 -3.99 7.74
CA GLU A 51 1.72 -2.57 7.44
C GLU A 51 0.29 -2.08 7.71
N ILE A 52 0.11 -1.18 8.69
CA ILE A 52 -1.17 -0.51 8.93
C ILE A 52 -1.15 0.86 8.26
N ASP A 53 -2.00 1.03 7.26
CA ASP A 53 -2.23 2.29 6.58
C ASP A 53 -3.46 3.01 7.14
N VAL A 54 -3.23 4.17 7.78
CA VAL A 54 -4.28 5.09 8.23
C VAL A 54 -4.42 6.21 7.21
N TYR A 55 -5.50 6.16 6.42
CA TYR A 55 -5.72 7.10 5.34
C TYR A 55 -6.21 8.46 5.85
N ARG A 56 -5.86 9.52 5.12
CA ARG A 56 -6.16 10.93 5.44
C ARG A 56 -6.88 11.61 4.28
N GLY A 57 -7.42 12.80 4.55
CA GLY A 57 -8.13 13.59 3.54
C GLY A 57 -9.46 12.95 3.18
N ARG A 58 -9.71 12.74 1.88
CA ARG A 58 -10.97 12.15 1.39
C ARG A 58 -11.28 10.76 1.95
N HIS A 59 -10.23 10.00 2.25
CA HIS A 59 -10.32 8.64 2.77
C HIS A 59 -10.11 8.58 4.29
N ALA A 60 -10.30 9.70 5.00
CA ALA A 60 -10.20 9.72 6.46
C ALA A 60 -11.19 8.73 7.09
N GLY A 61 -10.72 7.94 8.06
CA GLY A 61 -11.48 6.86 8.68
C GLY A 61 -11.26 5.48 8.05
N LEU A 62 -10.68 5.41 6.85
CA LEU A 62 -10.25 4.14 6.27
C LEU A 62 -8.91 3.71 6.89
N VAL A 63 -8.88 2.49 7.41
CA VAL A 63 -7.68 1.82 7.92
C VAL A 63 -7.57 0.47 7.23
N VAL A 64 -6.39 0.18 6.67
CA VAL A 64 -6.11 -1.08 5.97
C VAL A 64 -4.84 -1.69 6.57
N ALA A 65 -4.89 -3.00 6.86
CA ALA A 65 -3.71 -3.77 7.20
C ALA A 65 -3.30 -4.61 5.99
N GLU A 66 -2.04 -4.50 5.58
CA GLU A 66 -1.43 -5.29 4.51
C GLU A 66 -0.32 -6.17 5.09
N VAL A 67 -0.23 -7.41 4.60
CA VAL A 67 0.81 -8.36 5.00
C VAL A 67 1.42 -8.94 3.74
N GLU A 68 2.71 -8.73 3.55
CA GLU A 68 3.45 -9.34 2.46
C GLU A 68 3.95 -10.73 2.87
N PHE A 69 3.77 -11.71 1.99
CA PHE A 69 4.19 -13.08 2.22
C PHE A 69 5.29 -13.47 1.23
N PRO A 70 6.36 -14.12 1.69
CA PRO A 70 7.44 -14.55 0.80
C PRO A 70 6.98 -15.63 -0.20
N ASP A 71 5.94 -16.38 0.16
CA ASP A 71 5.42 -17.48 -0.65
C ASP A 71 3.96 -17.82 -0.30
N ARG A 72 3.35 -18.67 -1.13
CA ARG A 72 1.95 -19.12 -0.96
C ARG A 72 1.73 -20.03 0.25
N VAL A 73 2.74 -20.77 0.69
CA VAL A 73 2.64 -21.67 1.86
C VAL A 73 2.53 -20.84 3.13
N THR A 74 3.36 -19.81 3.26
CA THR A 74 3.35 -18.87 4.38
C THR A 74 2.02 -18.10 4.43
N TYR A 75 1.51 -17.62 3.28
CA TYR A 75 0.17 -17.03 3.17
C TYR A 75 -0.93 -17.97 3.69
N ARG A 76 -0.98 -19.22 3.21
CA ARG A 76 -2.02 -20.20 3.59
C ARG A 76 -2.01 -20.57 5.08
N ARG A 77 -0.86 -20.43 5.73
CA ARG A 77 -0.68 -20.73 7.17
C ARG A 77 -0.88 -19.51 8.06
N PHE A 78 -1.02 -18.32 7.47
CA PHE A 78 -1.19 -17.09 8.21
C PHE A 78 -2.50 -17.12 9.00
N LYS A 79 -2.40 -16.78 10.28
CA LYS A 79 -3.54 -16.56 11.15
C LYS A 79 -3.56 -15.07 11.50
N PRO A 80 -4.56 -14.30 11.01
CA PRO A 80 -4.60 -12.88 11.28
C PRO A 80 -4.78 -12.61 12.78
N PRO A 81 -4.18 -11.53 13.31
CA PRO A 81 -4.48 -11.06 14.66
C PRO A 81 -5.97 -10.80 14.86
N SER A 82 -6.46 -10.93 16.11
CA SER A 82 -7.89 -10.73 16.44
C SER A 82 -8.41 -9.32 16.16
N TRP A 83 -7.53 -8.33 16.06
CA TRP A 83 -7.86 -6.94 15.75
C TRP A 83 -7.95 -6.66 14.25
N PHE A 84 -7.61 -7.64 13.39
CA PHE A 84 -7.90 -7.49 11.96
C PHE A 84 -9.41 -7.42 11.75
N GLY A 85 -9.82 -6.52 10.86
CA GLY A 85 -11.18 -6.43 10.38
C GLY A 85 -11.46 -7.47 9.29
N ARG A 86 -12.46 -7.15 8.46
CA ARG A 86 -12.84 -7.96 7.30
C ARG A 86 -11.67 -8.10 6.33
N GLU A 87 -11.42 -9.32 5.84
CA GLU A 87 -10.47 -9.53 4.75
C GLU A 87 -10.97 -8.86 3.46
N VAL A 88 -10.08 -8.10 2.81
CA VAL A 88 -10.38 -7.36 1.57
C VAL A 88 -9.43 -7.72 0.42
N THR A 89 -8.69 -8.81 0.57
CA THR A 89 -7.72 -9.30 -0.43
C THR A 89 -8.39 -9.45 -1.80
N GLY A 90 -7.81 -8.84 -2.84
CA GLY A 90 -8.34 -8.90 -4.21
C GLY A 90 -9.49 -7.95 -4.53
N GLU A 91 -10.05 -7.25 -3.54
CA GLU A 91 -11.07 -6.24 -3.79
C GLU A 91 -10.46 -4.95 -4.36
N LYS A 92 -10.63 -4.75 -5.67
CA LYS A 92 -10.07 -3.59 -6.40
C LYS A 92 -10.42 -2.23 -5.79
N ARG A 93 -11.57 -2.12 -5.10
CA ARG A 93 -12.01 -0.87 -4.44
C ARG A 93 -11.04 -0.36 -3.37
N TYR A 94 -10.31 -1.26 -2.70
CA TYR A 94 -9.32 -0.88 -1.68
C TYR A 94 -7.90 -0.76 -2.24
N SER A 95 -7.70 -0.92 -3.55
CA SER A 95 -6.38 -0.73 -4.14
C SER A 95 -5.97 0.75 -4.09
N ASN A 96 -4.70 1.02 -3.80
CA ASN A 96 -4.16 2.40 -3.78
C ASN A 96 -4.43 3.16 -5.09
N ALA A 97 -4.38 2.45 -6.22
CA ALA A 97 -4.70 3.04 -7.53
C ALA A 97 -6.17 3.48 -7.61
N ARG A 98 -7.12 2.67 -7.12
CA ARG A 98 -8.53 3.05 -7.11
C ARG A 98 -8.76 4.22 -6.15
N LEU A 99 -8.29 4.10 -4.91
CA LEU A 99 -8.45 5.15 -3.89
C LEU A 99 -7.84 6.48 -4.33
N ALA A 100 -6.72 6.47 -5.06
CA ALA A 100 -6.13 7.71 -5.57
C ALA A 100 -7.03 8.40 -6.60
N ASN A 101 -7.78 7.66 -7.42
CA ASN A 101 -8.61 8.20 -8.50
C ASN A 101 -10.05 8.53 -8.07
N GLU A 102 -10.43 8.27 -6.82
CA GLU A 102 -11.77 8.55 -6.29
C GLU A 102 -11.89 9.99 -5.80
#